data_AF-A0A7T1HKP6-F1
#
_entry.id   AF-A0A7T1HKP6-F1
#
_cell.length_a   1.000
_cell.length_b   1.000
_cell.length_c   1.000
_cell.angle_alpha   90.00
_cell.angle_beta   90.00
_cell.angle_gamma   90.00
#
_symmetry.space_group_name_H-M   'P 1'
#
loop_
_entity.id
_entity.type
_entity.pdbx_description
1 polymer ?
#
loop_
_entity_poly.entity_id
_entity_poly.type
_entity_poly.pdbx_seq_one_letter_code
_entity_poly.pdbx_strand_id
1 'polypeptide(L)'
;MAATFLKNGKLIIGPHLFVGLTVVVLVIATASLGPSLQKGKDWARGLHVAINGGVLLLFGWQAISGIAIVQKLLSSAAAPTSLGT
;
A
#
# COMPACT_ATOMS: atom_id res chain seq x y z
N MET A 1 7.47 -2.49 -0.88
CA MET A 1 8.07 -3.45 0.07
C MET A 1 9.18 -4.32 -0.54
N ALA A 2 9.26 -4.51 -1.86
CA ALA A 2 10.39 -5.22 -2.48
C ALA A 2 11.74 -4.52 -2.25
N ALA A 3 11.82 -3.21 -2.48
CA ALA A 3 13.06 -2.45 -2.26
C ALA A 3 13.56 -2.50 -0.79
N THR A 4 12.66 -2.51 0.19
CA THR A 4 13.03 -2.61 1.61
C THR A 4 13.49 -4.02 2.00
N PHE A 5 12.88 -5.06 1.43
CA PHE A 5 13.35 -6.44 1.59
C PHE A 5 14.75 -6.63 1.02
N LEU A 6 14.97 -6.16 -0.22
CA LEU A 6 16.27 -6.27 -0.89
C LEU A 6 17.38 -5.56 -0.11
N LYS A 7 17.08 -4.42 0.53
CA LYS A 7 18.05 -3.67 1.33
C LYS A 7 18.36 -4.30 2.69
N ASN A 8 17.32 -4.78 3.40
CA ASN A 8 17.46 -5.17 4.81
C ASN A 8 17.41 -6.69 5.05
N GLY A 9 17.23 -7.50 4.00
CA GLY A 9 17.07 -8.96 4.10
C GLY A 9 15.79 -9.41 4.82
N LYS A 10 14.91 -8.49 5.23
CA LYS A 10 13.68 -8.77 5.97
C LYS A 10 12.56 -7.83 5.56
N LEU A 11 11.33 -8.34 5.54
CA LEU A 11 10.13 -7.55 5.34
C LEU A 11 9.87 -6.67 6.56
N ILE A 12 9.56 -5.40 6.33
CA ILE A 12 9.05 -4.51 7.39
C ILE A 12 7.58 -4.86 7.60
N ILE A 13 7.28 -5.66 8.62
CA ILE A 13 5.91 -6.05 8.95
C ILE A 13 5.27 -4.94 9.78
N GLY A 14 4.18 -4.37 9.26
CA GLY A 14 3.46 -3.28 9.92
C GLY A 14 2.22 -2.85 9.13
N PRO A 15 1.49 -1.82 9.60
CA PRO A 15 0.23 -1.39 8.99
C PRO A 15 0.34 -1.08 7.49
N HIS A 16 1.47 -0.50 7.05
CA HIS A 16 1.74 -0.22 5.64
C HIS A 16 1.67 -1.48 4.77
N LEU A 17 2.32 -2.58 5.18
CA LEU A 17 2.30 -3.83 4.43
C LEU A 17 0.89 -4.41 4.30
N PHE A 18 0.17 -4.54 5.41
CA PHE A 18 -1.14 -5.15 5.42
C PHE A 18 -2.17 -4.33 4.64
N VAL A 19 -2.19 -3.02 4.84
CA VAL A 19 -3.10 -2.14 4.09
C VAL A 19 -2.73 -2.11 2.61
N GLY A 20 -1.43 -2.13 2.26
CA GLY A 20 -0.99 -2.25 0.88
C GLY A 20 -1.48 -3.54 0.20
N LEU A 21 -1.43 -4.68 0.88
CA LEU A 21 -1.99 -5.95 0.38
C LEU A 21 -3.52 -5.86 0.21
N THR A 22 -4.22 -5.26 1.18
CA THR A 22 -5.66 -5.02 1.06
C THR A 22 -5.99 -4.15 -0.15
N VAL A 23 -5.22 -3.10 -0.43
CA VAL A 23 -5.41 -2.25 -1.62
C VAL A 23 -5.24 -3.07 -2.91
N VAL A 24 -4.26 -3.97 -2.98
CA VAL A 24 -4.11 -4.87 -4.15
C VAL A 24 -5.36 -5.74 -4.35
N VAL A 25 -5.89 -6.32 -3.27
CA VAL A 25 -7.13 -7.11 -3.32
C VAL A 25 -8.32 -6.26 -3.77
N LEU A 26 -8.47 -5.04 -3.25
CA LEU A 26 -9.54 -4.13 -3.65
C LEU A 26 -9.45 -3.70 -5.12
N VAL A 27 -8.24 -3.47 -5.62
CA VAL A 27 -8.01 -3.15 -7.05
C VAL A 27 -8.41 -4.32 -7.95
N ILE A 28 -8.03 -5.55 -7.58
CA ILE A 28 -8.44 -6.75 -8.32
C ILE A 28 -9.96 -6.92 -8.25
N ALA A 29 -10.56 -6.73 -7.07
CA ALA A 29 -12.00 -6.83 -6.87
C ALA A 29 -12.77 -5.81 -7.73
N THR A 30 -12.36 -4.54 -7.75
CA THR A 30 -13.04 -3.52 -8.56
C THR A 30 -12.83 -3.72 -10.07
N ALA A 31 -11.65 -4.22 -10.49
CA ALA A 31 -11.39 -4.59 -11.88
C ALA A 31 -12.30 -5.74 -12.34
N SER A 32 -12.58 -6.71 -11.46
CA SER A 32 -13.46 -7.85 -11.74
C SER A 32 -14.92 -7.45 -12.01
N LEU A 33 -15.34 -6.22 -11.67
CA LEU A 33 -16.67 -5.71 -11.96
C LEU A 33 -16.88 -5.32 -13.44
N GLY A 34 -15.82 -5.28 -14.23
CA GLY A 34 -15.83 -4.87 -15.65
C GLY A 34 -16.97 -5.47 -16.48
N PRO A 35 -17.19 -6.81 -16.48
CA PRO A 35 -18.28 -7.41 -17.25
C PRO A 35 -19.68 -6.95 -16.80
N SER A 36 -19.87 -6.67 -15.52
CA SER A 36 -21.15 -6.17 -14.98
C SER A 36 -21.37 -4.69 -15.33
N LEU A 37 -20.31 -3.89 -15.34
CA LEU A 37 -20.34 -2.49 -15.77
C LEU A 37 -20.68 -2.35 -17.26
N GLN A 38 -20.11 -3.20 -18.11
CA GLN A 38 -20.42 -3.25 -19.54
C GLN A 38 -21.88 -3.61 -19.82
N LYS A 39 -22.50 -4.41 -18.94
CA LYS A 39 -23.93 -4.75 -19.00
C LYS A 39 -24.85 -3.68 -18.39
N GLY A 40 -24.30 -2.52 -18.01
CA GLY A 40 -25.09 -1.41 -17.46
C GLY A 40 -25.67 -1.64 -16.07
N LYS A 41 -25.17 -2.61 -15.30
CA LYS A 41 -25.70 -2.92 -13.95
C LYS A 41 -25.37 -1.80 -12.96
N ASP A 42 -26.38 -1.09 -12.47
CA ASP A 42 -26.17 0.05 -11.56
C ASP A 42 -25.56 -0.31 -10.22
N TRP A 43 -25.88 -1.49 -9.67
CA TRP A 43 -25.24 -1.97 -8.43
C TRP A 43 -23.72 -2.13 -8.61
N ALA A 44 -23.27 -2.55 -9.81
CA ALA A 44 -21.85 -2.72 -10.10
C ALA A 44 -21.16 -1.36 -10.24
N ARG A 45 -21.86 -0.36 -10.79
CA ARG A 45 -21.38 1.03 -10.85
C ARG A 45 -21.22 1.62 -9.45
N GLY A 46 -22.23 1.48 -8.59
CA GLY A 46 -22.18 1.91 -7.20
C GLY A 46 -21.01 1.27 -6.44
N LEU A 47 -20.84 -0.05 -6.59
CA LEU A 47 -19.75 -0.79 -5.95
C LEU A 47 -18.38 -0.37 -6.49
N HIS A 48 -18.23 -0.18 -7.80
CA HIS A 48 -16.98 0.29 -8.41
C HIS A 48 -16.59 1.67 -7.88
N VAL A 49 -17.52 2.62 -7.80
CA VAL A 49 -17.26 3.97 -7.26
C VAL A 49 -16.88 3.89 -5.77
N ALA A 50 -17.61 3.13 -4.96
CA ALA A 50 -17.34 2.98 -3.54
C ALA A 50 -15.95 2.35 -3.27
N ILE A 51 -15.62 1.25 -3.96
CA ILE A 51 -14.32 0.59 -3.81
C ILE A 51 -13.20 1.53 -4.25
N ASN A 52 -13.32 2.21 -5.40
CA ASN A 52 -12.27 3.12 -5.88
C ASN A 52 -12.09 4.34 -4.97
N GLY A 53 -13.18 4.87 -4.38
CA GLY A 53 -13.08 5.91 -3.35
C GLY A 53 -12.28 5.43 -2.14
N GLY A 54 -12.53 4.21 -1.67
CA GLY A 54 -11.74 3.57 -0.61
C GLY A 54 -10.28 3.36 -1.01
N VAL A 55 -10.02 2.87 -2.23
CA VAL A 55 -8.66 2.69 -2.77
C VAL A 55 -7.92 4.02 -2.81
N LEU A 56 -8.55 5.11 -3.25
CA LEU A 56 -7.92 6.43 -3.31
C LEU A 56 -7.46 6.89 -1.92
N LEU A 57 -8.32 6.78 -0.91
CA LEU A 57 -8.01 7.15 0.48
C LEU A 57 -6.88 6.28 1.05
N LEU A 58 -7.00 4.96 0.93
CA LEU A 58 -6.02 4.01 1.45
C LEU A 58 -4.67 4.16 0.73
N PHE A 59 -4.66 4.37 -0.58
CA PHE A 59 -3.45 4.60 -1.35
C PHE A 59 -2.78 5.94 -0.98
N GLY A 60 -3.56 6.99 -0.75
CA GLY A 60 -3.05 8.25 -0.21
C GLY A 60 -2.34 8.05 1.13
N TRP A 61 -2.94 7.27 2.04
CA TRP A 61 -2.29 6.88 3.29
C TRP A 61 -1.03 6.02 3.08
N GLN A 62 -1.04 5.12 2.09
CA GLN A 62 0.15 4.33 1.73
C GLN A 62 1.30 5.23 1.29
N ALA A 63 1.04 6.28 0.52
CA ALA A 63 2.09 7.22 0.09
C ALA A 63 2.73 7.93 1.31
N ILE A 64 1.92 8.46 2.23
CA ILE A 64 2.40 9.14 3.43
C ILE A 64 3.21 8.20 4.34
N SER A 65 2.65 7.01 4.63
CA SER A 65 3.32 6.02 5.48
C SER A 65 4.60 5.47 4.84
N GLY A 66 4.64 5.34 3.51
CA GLY A 66 5.84 4.95 2.77
C GLY A 66 6.99 5.94 2.94
N ILE A 67 6.70 7.25 2.87
CA ILE A 67 7.69 8.31 3.11
C ILE A 67 8.25 8.21 4.54
N ALA A 68 7.38 8.05 5.54
CA ALA A 68 7.80 7.90 6.93
C ALA A 68 8.70 6.67 7.16
N ILE A 69 8.42 5.55 6.47
CA ILE A 69 9.27 4.36 6.52
C ILE A 69 10.65 4.65 5.92
N VAL A 70 10.71 5.30 4.74
CA VAL A 70 11.97 5.66 4.09
C VAL A 70 12.79 6.60 4.98
N GLN A 71 12.17 7.63 5.57
CA GLN A 71 12.85 8.55 6.48
C GLN A 71 13.47 7.83 7.68
N LYS A 72 12.73 6.94 8.35
CA LYS A 72 13.25 6.13 9.46
C LYS A 72 14.45 5.26 9.05
N LEU A 73 14.40 4.69 7.84
CA LEU A 73 15.49 3.87 7.30
C LEU A 73 16.74 4.70 6.99
N LEU A 74 16.57 5.92 6.50
CA LEU A 74 17.68 6.84 6.23
C LEU A 74 18.29 7.36 7.54
N SER A 75 17.48 7.76 8.52
CA SER A 75 17.97 8.19 9.84
C SER A 75 18.72 7.08 10.57
N SER A 76 18.23 5.84 10.53
CA SER A 76 18.91 4.70 11.17
C SER A 76 20.23 4.34 10.49
N ALA A 77 20.34 4.57 9.17
CA ALA A 77 21.58 4.35 8.43
C ALA A 77 22.60 5.47 8.64
N ALA A 78 22.15 6.67 9.02
CA ALA A 78 23.00 7.85 9.25
C ALA A 78 23.50 7.98 10.70
N ALA A 79 22.98 7.18 11.64
CA ALA A 79 23.47 7.17 13.01
C ALA A 79 24.91 6.61 13.03
N PRO A 80 25.89 7.32 13.62
CA PRO A 80 27.24 6.80 13.74
C PRO A 80 27.17 5.52 14.58
N THR A 81 27.71 4.43 14.03
CA THR A 81 28.06 3.24 14.78
C THR A 81 28.90 3.73 15.96
N SER A 82 28.36 3.74 17.18
CA SER A 82 29.19 3.92 18.36
C SER A 82 30.12 2.71 18.39
N LEU A 83 31.34 2.92 17.91
CA LEU A 83 32.44 1.99 18.11
C LEU A 83 32.46 1.70 19.61
N GLY A 84 32.24 0.43 19.95
CA GLY A 84 32.31 -0.04 21.31
C GLY A 84 33.64 0.38 21.92
N THR A 85 33.56 1.04 23.07
CA THR A 85 34.58 0.97 24.12
C THR A 85 34.23 -0.17 25.04
#